data_AF-A0A7V7WKR8-F1
#
_entry.id   AF-A0A7V7WKR8-F1
#
_cell.length_a   1.000
_cell.length_b   1.000
_cell.length_c   1.000
_cell.angle_alpha   90.00
_cell.angle_beta   90.00
_cell.angle_gamma   90.00
#
_symmetry.space_group_name_H-M   'P 1'
#
loop_
_entity.id
_entity.type
_entity.pdbx_description
1 polymer ?
#
loop_
_entity_poly.entity_id
_entity_poly.type
_entity_poly.pdbx_seq_one_letter_code
_entity_poly.pdbx_strand_id
1 'polypeptide(L)'
;MTDRRAMLRWGIGLGLLASSGGLLRSLLWPPPLDTDETALLKAYAAALLGDGEAAEAILGALVARANQDRGLRRIVRRGLSAVERLAKEGGHASLDVLSTAATDRLLETIANAQAGSVLRIAYERLRLEIYALYFARPEVVASLALPGPPQPAGFPGHEDAP
;
A
#
# COMPACT_ATOMS: atom_id res chain seq x y z
N MET A 1 -56.34 8.83 14.47
CA MET A 1 -55.01 8.76 15.13
C MET A 1 -54.16 7.64 14.50
N THR A 2 -53.92 7.72 13.19
CA THR A 2 -53.27 6.65 12.41
C THR A 2 -52.26 7.30 11.48
N ASP A 3 -51.06 7.60 12.00
CA ASP A 3 -49.96 8.02 11.10
C ASP A 3 -48.56 7.91 11.73
N ARG A 4 -48.42 7.94 13.06
CA ARG A 4 -47.09 7.80 13.69
C ARG A 4 -46.40 6.47 13.40
N ARG A 5 -47.15 5.35 13.32
CA ARG A 5 -46.57 4.01 13.10
C ARG A 5 -46.18 3.76 11.63
N ALA A 6 -46.86 4.38 10.68
CA ALA A 6 -46.51 4.29 9.25
C ALA A 6 -45.25 5.11 8.96
N MET A 7 -45.17 6.32 9.52
CA MET A 7 -44.03 7.24 9.36
C MET A 7 -42.73 6.67 9.97
N LEU A 8 -42.81 6.00 11.13
CA LEU A 8 -41.68 5.30 11.75
C LEU A 8 -41.17 4.11 10.91
N ARG A 9 -42.05 3.34 10.26
CA ARG A 9 -41.65 2.22 9.38
C ARG A 9 -40.94 2.70 8.12
N TRP A 10 -41.38 3.80 7.54
CA TRP A 10 -40.71 4.43 6.39
C TRP A 10 -39.35 5.04 6.77
N GLY A 11 -39.24 5.69 7.93
CA GLY A 11 -37.96 6.21 8.44
C GLY A 11 -36.91 5.13 8.70
N ILE A 12 -37.31 3.99 9.28
CA ILE A 12 -36.42 2.84 9.52
C ILE A 12 -36.04 2.16 8.18
N GLY A 13 -36.97 2.02 7.25
CA GLY A 13 -36.73 1.43 5.92
C GLY A 13 -35.76 2.26 5.07
N LEU A 14 -35.91 3.59 5.06
CA LEU A 14 -34.98 4.51 4.38
C LEU A 14 -33.60 4.53 5.05
N GLY A 15 -33.53 4.49 6.39
CA GLY A 15 -32.27 4.42 7.13
C GLY A 15 -31.46 3.16 6.83
N LEU A 16 -32.12 2.00 6.70
CA LEU A 16 -31.48 0.72 6.35
C LEU A 16 -31.01 0.66 4.89
N LEU A 17 -31.76 1.25 3.95
CA LEU A 17 -31.33 1.31 2.55
C LEU A 17 -30.19 2.31 2.34
N ALA A 18 -30.22 3.46 3.03
CA ALA A 18 -29.14 4.44 2.98
C ALA A 18 -27.85 3.91 3.61
N SER A 19 -27.93 3.19 4.73
CA SER A 19 -26.75 2.55 5.35
C SER A 19 -26.16 1.45 4.47
N SER A 20 -27.01 0.66 3.81
CA SER A 20 -26.59 -0.38 2.85
C SER A 20 -25.91 0.23 1.62
N GLY A 21 -26.47 1.31 1.07
CA GLY A 21 -25.90 2.04 -0.07
C GLY A 21 -24.56 2.72 0.26
N GLY A 22 -24.42 3.25 1.47
CA GLY A 22 -23.16 3.84 1.96
C GLY A 22 -22.03 2.80 2.07
N LEU A 23 -22.33 1.62 2.61
CA LEU A 23 -21.38 0.51 2.71
C LEU A 23 -21.00 -0.07 1.34
N LEU A 24 -21.97 -0.21 0.44
CA LEU A 24 -21.71 -0.61 -0.95
C LEU A 24 -20.84 0.41 -1.68
N ARG A 25 -21.09 1.71 -1.47
CA ARG A 25 -20.27 2.77 -2.05
C ARG A 25 -18.86 2.78 -1.51
N SER A 26 -18.63 2.62 -0.20
CA SER A 26 -17.27 2.57 0.36
C SER A 26 -16.51 1.33 -0.08
N LEU A 27 -17.20 0.21 -0.29
CA LEU A 27 -16.62 -1.01 -0.87
C LEU A 27 -16.25 -0.80 -2.35
N LEU A 28 -17.14 -0.17 -3.13
CA LEU A 28 -17.00 0.00 -4.59
C LEU A 28 -16.14 1.21 -4.99
N TRP A 29 -16.07 2.23 -4.15
CA TRP A 29 -15.33 3.48 -4.31
C TRP A 29 -14.62 3.85 -3.00
N PRO A 30 -13.46 3.23 -2.72
CA PRO A 30 -12.68 3.61 -1.54
C PRO A 30 -12.27 5.09 -1.65
N PRO A 31 -12.33 5.86 -0.55
CA PRO A 31 -11.88 7.24 -0.54
C PRO A 31 -10.38 7.34 -0.84
N PRO A 32 -9.88 8.52 -1.24
CA PRO A 32 -8.44 8.79 -1.33
C PRO A 32 -7.68 8.34 -0.09
N LEU A 33 -6.39 8.02 -0.26
CA LEU A 33 -5.53 7.71 0.88
C LEU A 33 -5.49 8.92 1.82
N ASP A 34 -5.68 8.66 3.11
CA ASP A 34 -5.55 9.69 4.14
C ASP A 34 -4.08 9.87 4.57
N THR A 35 -3.84 10.77 5.53
CA THR A 35 -2.50 11.11 6.01
C THR A 35 -1.81 9.92 6.67
N ASP A 36 -2.55 9.13 7.45
CA ASP A 36 -2.00 7.99 8.18
C ASP A 36 -1.63 6.86 7.22
N GLU A 37 -2.51 6.57 6.24
CA GLU A 37 -2.23 5.62 5.16
C GLU A 37 -1.04 6.06 4.30
N THR A 38 -0.89 7.38 4.07
CA THR A 38 0.24 7.92 3.33
C THR A 38 1.55 7.77 4.10
N ALA A 39 1.55 8.03 5.41
CA ALA A 39 2.71 7.86 6.27
C ALA A 39 3.13 6.38 6.35
N LEU A 40 2.16 5.48 6.48
CA LEU A 40 2.40 4.04 6.52
C LEU A 40 2.90 3.52 5.16
N LEU A 41 2.39 4.05 4.05
CA LEU A 41 2.87 3.73 2.70
C LEU A 41 4.32 4.18 2.50
N LYS A 42 4.69 5.36 3.02
CA LYS A 42 6.08 5.85 3.01
C LYS A 42 6.98 4.91 3.81
N ALA A 43 6.60 4.56 5.04
CA ALA A 43 7.37 3.64 5.88
C ALA A 43 7.56 2.27 5.20
N TYR A 44 6.51 1.76 4.54
CA TYR A 44 6.56 0.53 3.78
C TYR A 44 7.49 0.61 2.55
N ALA A 45 7.43 1.72 1.80
CA ALA A 45 8.34 1.94 0.68
C ALA A 45 9.80 2.08 1.14
N ALA A 46 10.06 2.78 2.25
CA ALA A 46 11.38 2.89 2.85
C ALA A 46 11.91 1.52 3.27
N ALA A 47 11.08 0.68 3.89
CA ALA A 47 11.43 -0.69 4.26
C ALA A 47 11.78 -1.55 3.04
N LEU A 48 11.06 -1.42 1.92
CA LEU A 48 11.35 -2.19 0.70
C LEU A 48 12.60 -1.70 -0.03
N LEU A 49 12.85 -0.39 -0.05
CA LEU A 49 13.99 0.20 -0.75
C LEU A 49 15.27 0.18 0.10
N GLY A 50 15.15 0.04 1.42
CA GLY A 50 16.26 0.22 2.36
C GLY A 50 16.69 1.67 2.52
N ASP A 51 15.92 2.62 1.97
CA ASP A 51 16.24 4.04 1.93
C ASP A 51 14.99 4.91 2.08
N GLY A 52 14.99 5.74 3.13
CA GLY A 52 13.91 6.67 3.42
C GLY A 52 13.84 7.86 2.47
N GLU A 53 14.97 8.30 1.90
CA GLU A 53 15.02 9.41 0.96
C GLU A 53 14.45 9.00 -0.40
N ALA A 54 14.85 7.82 -0.90
CA ALA A 54 14.25 7.24 -2.09
C ALA A 54 12.73 7.06 -1.96
N ALA A 55 12.26 6.63 -0.79
CA ALA A 55 10.83 6.50 -0.51
C ALA A 55 10.10 7.85 -0.55
N GLU A 56 10.68 8.89 0.06
CA GLU A 56 10.11 10.25 0.02
C GLU A 56 10.01 10.77 -1.41
N ALA A 57 11.05 10.56 -2.22
CA ALA A 57 11.08 11.01 -3.60
C ALA A 57 9.89 10.44 -4.39
N ILE A 58 9.60 9.14 -4.28
CA ILE A 58 8.54 8.49 -5.04
C ILE A 58 7.14 8.65 -4.44
N LEU A 59 7.02 9.04 -3.16
CA LEU A 59 5.78 9.01 -2.39
C LEU A 59 4.63 9.74 -3.09
N GLY A 60 4.87 10.97 -3.56
CA GLY A 60 3.85 11.78 -4.22
C GLY A 60 3.29 11.09 -5.48
N ALA A 61 4.15 10.46 -6.28
CA ALA A 61 3.73 9.74 -7.48
C ALA A 61 2.97 8.45 -7.13
N LEU A 62 3.42 7.73 -6.11
CA LEU A 62 2.78 6.51 -5.63
C LEU A 62 1.38 6.78 -5.09
N VAL A 63 1.22 7.83 -4.25
CA VAL A 63 -0.07 8.29 -3.73
C VAL A 63 -0.99 8.75 -4.86
N ALA A 64 -0.48 9.54 -5.80
CA ALA A 64 -1.26 9.98 -6.96
C ALA A 64 -1.80 8.80 -7.77
N ARG A 65 -0.94 7.81 -8.04
CA ARG A 65 -1.32 6.60 -8.81
C ARG A 65 -2.33 5.74 -8.06
N ALA A 66 -2.14 5.53 -6.75
CA ALA A 66 -3.13 4.87 -5.90
C ALA A 66 -4.46 5.63 -5.86
N ASN A 67 -4.43 6.96 -5.88
CA ASN A 67 -5.63 7.80 -5.90
C ASN A 67 -6.31 7.92 -7.28
N GLN A 68 -5.66 7.50 -8.36
CA GLN A 68 -6.23 7.43 -9.70
C GLN A 68 -6.80 6.02 -9.99
N ASP A 69 -6.12 4.96 -9.55
CA ASP A 69 -6.54 3.57 -9.75
C ASP A 69 -7.23 3.01 -8.51
N ARG A 70 -8.53 2.73 -8.62
CA ARG A 70 -9.33 2.15 -7.51
C ARG A 70 -8.84 0.76 -7.10
N GLY A 71 -8.41 -0.06 -8.05
CA GLY A 71 -7.88 -1.39 -7.80
C GLY A 71 -6.61 -1.30 -6.97
N LEU A 72 -5.66 -0.46 -7.42
CA LEU A 72 -4.43 -0.20 -6.68
C LEU A 72 -4.70 0.35 -5.28
N ARG A 73 -5.64 1.29 -5.13
CA ARG A 73 -6.01 1.84 -3.81
C ARG A 73 -6.49 0.76 -2.85
N ARG A 74 -7.36 -0.15 -3.29
CA ARG A 74 -7.83 -1.26 -2.45
C ARG A 74 -6.67 -2.16 -2.06
N ILE A 75 -5.75 -2.42 -2.98
CA ILE A 75 -4.57 -3.24 -2.72
C ILE A 75 -3.66 -2.57 -1.69
N VAL A 76 -3.39 -1.26 -1.82
CA VAL A 76 -2.64 -0.46 -0.84
C VAL A 76 -3.28 -0.60 0.54
N ARG A 77 -4.56 -0.24 0.68
CA ARG A 77 -5.26 -0.27 1.99
C ARG A 77 -5.25 -1.67 2.63
N ARG A 78 -5.53 -2.71 1.85
CA ARG A 78 -5.51 -4.10 2.34
C ARG A 78 -4.11 -4.55 2.73
N GLY A 79 -3.11 -4.20 1.93
CA GLY A 79 -1.71 -4.51 2.18
C GLY A 79 -1.22 -3.85 3.46
N LEU A 80 -1.39 -2.53 3.56
CA LEU A 80 -0.99 -1.74 4.71
C LEU A 80 -1.69 -2.19 6.00
N SER A 81 -3.00 -2.46 5.95
CA SER A 81 -3.74 -2.99 7.09
C SER A 81 -3.24 -4.38 7.53
N ALA A 82 -2.88 -5.23 6.58
CA ALA A 82 -2.33 -6.55 6.91
C ALA A 82 -0.92 -6.44 7.50
N VAL A 83 -0.08 -5.54 6.99
CA VAL A 83 1.27 -5.24 7.52
C VAL A 83 1.17 -4.72 8.95
N GLU A 84 0.31 -3.74 9.22
CA GLU A 84 0.09 -3.22 10.57
C GLU A 84 -0.39 -4.30 11.53
N ARG A 85 -1.33 -5.14 11.08
CA ARG A 85 -1.83 -6.25 11.91
C ARG A 85 -0.70 -7.21 12.27
N LEU A 86 0.13 -7.58 11.31
CA LEU A 86 1.29 -8.45 11.55
C LEU A 86 2.32 -7.80 12.49
N ALA A 87 2.56 -6.49 12.36
CA ALA A 87 3.42 -5.75 13.29
C ALA A 87 2.86 -5.80 14.73
N LYS A 88 1.54 -5.60 14.89
CA LYS A 88 0.84 -5.67 16.18
C LYS A 88 0.83 -7.07 16.76
N GLU A 89 0.62 -8.10 15.94
CA GLU A 89 0.72 -9.51 16.34
C GLU A 89 2.15 -9.87 16.81
N GLY A 90 3.17 -9.23 16.23
CA GLY A 90 4.56 -9.32 16.66
C GLY A 90 4.89 -8.52 17.93
N GLY A 91 3.92 -7.82 18.54
CA GLY A 91 4.11 -7.02 19.75
C GLY A 91 4.56 -5.58 19.51
N HIS A 92 4.47 -5.08 18.28
CA HIS A 92 4.89 -3.73 17.91
C HIS A 92 3.70 -2.79 17.72
N ALA A 93 3.88 -1.50 18.01
CA ALA A 93 2.80 -0.52 17.86
C ALA A 93 2.42 -0.27 16.39
N SER A 94 3.43 -0.18 15.52
CA SER A 94 3.29 0.14 14.09
C SER A 94 4.60 -0.16 13.34
N LEU A 95 4.55 -0.13 12.00
CA LEU A 95 5.67 -0.38 11.09
C LEU A 95 6.81 0.63 11.25
N ASP A 96 6.50 1.89 11.48
CA ASP A 96 7.45 3.00 11.62
C ASP A 96 8.33 2.91 12.88
N VAL A 97 7.93 2.09 13.86
CA VAL A 97 8.65 1.88 15.13
C VAL A 97 9.44 0.55 15.14
N LEU A 98 9.39 -0.22 14.06
CA LEU A 98 10.12 -1.48 13.96
C LEU A 98 11.63 -1.24 13.84
N SER A 99 12.43 -2.07 14.52
CA SER A 99 13.87 -2.14 14.25
C SER A 99 14.10 -2.75 12.87
N THR A 100 15.25 -2.45 12.24
CA THR A 100 15.61 -2.99 10.91
C THR A 100 15.46 -4.51 10.85
N ALA A 101 15.96 -5.24 11.85
CA ALA A 101 15.84 -6.69 11.91
C ALA A 101 14.39 -7.18 12.04
N ALA A 102 13.52 -6.44 12.72
CA ALA A 102 12.10 -6.78 12.82
C ALA A 102 11.35 -6.46 11.52
N THR A 103 11.70 -5.35 10.86
CA THR A 103 11.22 -5.00 9.52
C THR A 103 11.58 -6.05 8.49
N ASP A 104 12.83 -6.53 8.47
CA ASP A 104 13.29 -7.56 7.54
C ASP A 104 12.51 -8.87 7.72
N ARG A 105 12.33 -9.32 8.97
CA ARG A 105 11.51 -10.51 9.28
C ARG A 105 10.05 -10.35 8.88
N LEU A 106 9.50 -9.16 9.08
CA LEU A 106 8.12 -8.85 8.68
C LEU A 106 7.99 -8.93 7.15
N LEU A 107 8.90 -8.29 6.42
CA LEU A 107 8.92 -8.35 4.96
C LEU A 107 9.13 -9.76 4.44
N GLU A 108 10.00 -10.55 5.07
CA GLU A 108 10.20 -11.97 4.75
C GLU A 108 8.92 -12.78 5.00
N THR A 109 8.23 -12.55 6.11
CA THR A 109 6.95 -13.22 6.43
C THR A 109 5.89 -12.89 5.37
N ILE A 110 5.81 -11.62 4.97
CA ILE A 110 4.87 -11.15 3.96
C ILE A 110 5.23 -11.71 2.58
N ALA A 111 6.52 -11.75 2.24
CA ALA A 111 7.00 -12.35 1.00
C ALA A 111 6.71 -13.85 0.97
N ASN A 112 6.87 -14.57 2.07
CA ASN A 112 6.61 -16.00 2.15
C ASN A 112 5.14 -16.36 2.41
N ALA A 113 4.24 -15.37 2.42
CA ALA A 113 2.80 -15.62 2.53
C ALA A 113 2.30 -16.50 1.38
N GLN A 114 1.27 -17.30 1.66
CA GLN A 114 0.69 -18.24 0.70
C GLN A 114 0.39 -17.58 -0.65
N ALA A 115 0.80 -18.23 -1.74
CA ALA A 115 0.54 -17.78 -3.10
C ALA A 115 -0.98 -17.57 -3.33
N GLY A 116 -1.35 -16.45 -3.95
CA GLY A 116 -2.75 -16.07 -4.16
C GLY A 116 -3.47 -15.53 -2.93
N SER A 117 -2.84 -15.50 -1.74
CA SER A 117 -3.40 -14.81 -0.58
C SER A 117 -3.45 -13.30 -0.80
N VAL A 118 -4.36 -12.62 -0.12
CA VAL A 118 -4.47 -11.14 -0.17
C VAL A 118 -3.15 -10.47 0.19
N LEU A 119 -2.45 -11.01 1.18
CA LEU A 119 -1.17 -10.48 1.64
C LEU A 119 -0.08 -10.61 0.56
N ARG A 120 0.04 -11.79 -0.06
CA ARG A 120 1.02 -12.03 -1.13
C ARG A 120 0.74 -11.18 -2.36
N ILE A 121 -0.53 -11.09 -2.78
CA ILE A 121 -0.94 -10.25 -3.92
C ILE A 121 -0.62 -8.78 -3.65
N ALA A 122 -0.91 -8.30 -2.44
CA ALA A 122 -0.63 -6.91 -2.07
C ALA A 122 0.87 -6.62 -2.04
N TYR A 123 1.67 -7.52 -1.46
CA TYR A 123 3.12 -7.44 -1.47
C TYR A 123 3.69 -7.34 -2.88
N GLU A 124 3.36 -8.29 -3.76
CA GLU A 124 3.89 -8.33 -5.12
C GLU A 124 3.51 -7.08 -5.91
N ARG A 125 2.25 -6.64 -5.79
CA ARG A 125 1.76 -5.47 -6.52
C ARG A 125 2.39 -4.18 -6.01
N LEU A 126 2.45 -3.98 -4.69
CA LEU A 126 3.07 -2.78 -4.12
C LEU A 126 4.56 -2.75 -4.41
N ARG A 127 5.26 -3.88 -4.26
CA ARG A 127 6.67 -4.01 -4.61
C ARG A 127 6.91 -3.60 -6.06
N LEU A 128 6.12 -4.12 -7.00
CA LEU A 128 6.24 -3.77 -8.41
C LEU A 128 6.03 -2.28 -8.66
N GLU A 129 4.99 -1.67 -8.09
CA GLU A 129 4.69 -0.24 -8.26
C GLU A 129 5.77 0.66 -7.65
N ILE A 130 6.27 0.30 -6.46
CA ILE A 130 7.35 1.02 -5.77
C ILE A 130 8.63 0.98 -6.59
N TYR A 131 9.08 -0.21 -7.00
CA TYR A 131 10.28 -0.34 -7.81
C TYR A 131 10.13 0.30 -9.19
N ALA A 132 8.95 0.18 -9.83
CA ALA A 132 8.71 0.85 -11.11
C ALA A 132 8.87 2.38 -11.00
N LEU A 133 8.34 3.00 -9.94
CA LEU A 133 8.50 4.43 -9.70
C LEU A 133 9.93 4.82 -9.31
N TYR A 134 10.58 4.00 -8.51
CA TYR A 134 11.96 4.20 -8.09
C TYR A 134 12.92 4.17 -9.29
N PHE A 135 12.81 3.15 -10.15
CA PHE A 135 13.63 3.04 -11.36
C PHE A 135 13.25 4.02 -12.47
N ALA A 136 12.03 4.57 -12.47
CA ALA A 136 11.64 5.64 -13.38
C ALA A 136 12.27 7.00 -13.05
N ARG A 137 12.97 7.13 -11.91
CA ARG A 137 13.64 8.37 -11.49
C ARG A 137 15.17 8.21 -11.54
N PRO A 138 15.81 8.48 -12.69
CA PRO A 138 17.25 8.31 -12.83
C PRO A 138 18.05 9.19 -11.85
N GLU A 139 17.50 10.33 -11.43
CA GLU A 139 18.12 11.24 -10.46
C GLU A 139 18.30 10.61 -9.06
N VAL A 140 17.31 9.83 -8.60
CA VAL A 140 17.34 9.12 -7.31
C VAL A 140 18.29 7.93 -7.37
N VAL A 141 18.38 7.28 -8.52
CA VAL A 141 19.32 6.17 -8.75
C VAL A 141 20.76 6.69 -8.85
N ALA A 142 20.97 7.86 -9.47
CA ALA A 142 22.28 8.50 -9.61
C ALA A 142 22.84 9.02 -8.28
N SER A 143 21.98 9.48 -7.36
CA SER A 143 22.41 9.96 -6.03
C SER A 143 22.86 8.85 -5.08
N LEU A 144 22.51 7.60 -5.35
CA LEU A 144 22.85 6.46 -4.49
C LEU A 144 24.31 5.97 -4.64
N ALA A 145 25.10 6.63 -5.49
CA ALA A 145 26.49 6.24 -5.81
C ALA A 145 26.64 4.74 -6.12
N LEU A 146 25.57 4.11 -6.59
CA LEU A 146 25.59 2.73 -7.06
C LEU A 146 26.39 2.72 -8.37
N PRO A 147 27.26 1.72 -8.60
CA PRO A 147 28.06 1.63 -9.83
C PRO A 147 27.21 1.50 -11.12
N GLY A 148 25.88 1.40 -10.98
CA GLY A 148 24.88 1.47 -12.03
C GLY A 148 23.49 1.23 -11.45
N PRO A 149 22.41 1.41 -12.24
CA PRO A 149 21.09 0.97 -11.82
C PRO A 149 21.11 -0.54 -11.49
N PRO A 150 20.44 -0.99 -10.40
CA PRO A 150 20.27 -2.42 -10.13
C PRO A 150 19.79 -3.14 -11.40
N GLN A 151 20.64 -4.00 -11.96
CA GLN A 151 20.26 -4.79 -13.14
C GLN A 151 19.06 -5.67 -12.78
N PRO A 152 17.97 -5.65 -13.57
CA PRO A 152 16.92 -6.65 -13.42
C PRO A 152 17.54 -8.02 -13.66
N ALA A 153 17.29 -8.96 -12.74
CA ALA A 153 17.79 -10.33 -12.82
C ALA A 153 17.38 -10.95 -14.18
N GLY A 154 18.34 -11.04 -15.10
CA GLY A 154 18.09 -11.55 -16.46
C GLY A 154 18.86 -10.86 -17.60
N PHE A 155 19.51 -9.72 -17.37
CA PHE A 155 20.34 -9.07 -18.40
C PHE A 155 21.83 -9.18 -18.05
N PRO A 156 22.62 -9.98 -18.77
CA PRO A 156 24.07 -9.98 -18.60
C PRO A 156 24.65 -8.62 -19.07
N GLY A 157 25.51 -8.05 -18.22
CA GLY A 157 26.33 -6.83 -18.34
C GLY A 157 26.35 -6.06 -19.67
N HIS A 158 26.02 -4.77 -19.62
CA HIS A 158 26.49 -3.77 -20.59
C HIS A 158 27.91 -3.28 -20.21
N GLU A 159 28.86 -4.21 -20.05
CA GLU A 159 30.27 -3.85 -19.85
C GLU A 159 31.02 -3.66 -21.16
N ASP A 160 30.42 -4.01 -22.30
CA ASP A 160 30.96 -3.74 -23.62
C ASP A 160 30.22 -2.57 -24.28
N ALA A 161 30.86 -1.40 -24.33
CA ALA A 161 30.50 -0.37 -25.30
C ALA A 161 30.89 -0.84 -26.72
N PRO A 162 30.17 -0.46 -27.79
CA PRO A 162 30.59 -0.76 -29.16
C PRO A 162 31.93 -0.09 -29.53
#